data_AF-A0A934SEF8-F1
#
_entry.id   AF-A0A934SEF8-F1
#
_cell.length_a   1.000
_cell.length_b   1.000
_cell.length_c   1.000
_cell.angle_alpha   90.00
_cell.angle_beta   90.00
_cell.angle_gamma   90.00
#
_symmetry.space_group_name_H-M   'P 1'
#
loop_
_entity.id
_entity.type
_entity.pdbx_description
1 polymer ?
#
loop_
_entity_poly.entity_id
_entity_poly.type
_entity_poly.pdbx_seq_one_letter_code
_entity_poly.pdbx_strand_id
1 'polypeptide(L)'
;MKRLFVIPFLISLLLLNVSRAERSIIEVYQPTSLLGTESEGNPLGTGEWMAATIVSRPVIIGGAFPESPVHAVTLPHKIAGAPDGFPEESNLIVIVGGDVRAEWGQTEDQIIADFSKAKLPENLGVTLIQVMKMTALCLDKTLGTQHEKPIKIKWLAPAGISLADAGLPTEIKKNREQGAASNGDKPAN
;
A
#
# COMPACT_ATOMS: atom_id res chain seq x y z
N MET A 1 19.33 54.84 -39.38
CA MET A 1 18.17 55.04 -38.46
C MET A 1 16.99 54.34 -39.13
N LYS A 2 16.27 53.35 -38.61
CA LYS A 2 15.80 53.06 -37.25
C LYS A 2 15.77 51.52 -37.05
N ARG A 3 16.11 51.06 -35.84
CA ARG A 3 16.02 49.65 -35.42
C ARG A 3 14.55 49.28 -35.21
N LEU A 4 14.06 48.22 -35.84
CA LEU A 4 12.76 47.62 -35.53
C LEU A 4 13.03 46.42 -34.61
N PHE A 5 13.03 46.68 -33.30
CA PHE A 5 12.96 45.63 -32.28
C PHE A 5 11.49 45.23 -32.17
N VAL A 6 11.12 44.11 -32.78
CA VAL A 6 9.86 43.44 -32.48
C VAL A 6 10.24 42.05 -32.01
N ILE A 7 9.56 41.60 -30.96
CA ILE A 7 9.63 40.25 -30.38
C ILE A 7 10.80 40.09 -29.40
N PRO A 8 10.53 40.31 -28.10
CA PRO A 8 10.28 39.12 -27.27
C PRO A 8 9.25 39.40 -26.17
N PHE A 9 7.97 39.17 -26.46
CA PHE A 9 6.96 39.08 -25.40
C PHE A 9 6.12 37.80 -25.48
N LEU A 10 6.34 36.97 -26.52
CA LEU A 10 5.52 35.79 -26.78
C LEU A 10 6.08 34.45 -26.25
N ILE A 11 7.29 34.44 -25.67
CA ILE A 11 7.94 33.18 -25.23
C ILE A 11 7.84 32.97 -23.71
N SER A 12 7.38 33.96 -22.95
CA SER A 12 7.26 33.82 -21.48
C SER A 12 5.98 33.09 -21.02
N LEU A 13 5.07 32.72 -21.92
CA LEU A 13 3.76 32.15 -21.56
C LEU A 13 3.67 30.61 -21.68
N LEU A 14 4.74 29.93 -22.12
CA LEU A 14 4.72 28.48 -22.41
C LEU A 14 5.35 27.59 -21.32
N LEU A 15 5.71 28.14 -20.15
CA LEU A 15 6.37 27.38 -19.07
C LEU A 15 5.59 27.34 -17.75
N LEU A 16 4.28 27.62 -17.78
CA LEU A 16 3.41 27.16 -16.70
C LEU A 16 3.08 25.69 -16.97
N ASN A 17 4.05 24.80 -16.69
CA ASN A 17 3.74 23.42 -16.38
C ASN A 17 2.88 23.45 -15.12
N VAL A 18 1.56 23.55 -15.30
CA VAL A 18 0.62 23.15 -14.27
C VAL A 18 0.88 21.66 -14.10
N SER A 19 1.75 21.30 -13.15
CA SER A 19 1.84 19.94 -12.64
C SER A 19 0.45 19.62 -12.14
N ARG A 20 -0.33 18.97 -13.01
CA ARG A 20 -1.67 18.50 -12.73
C ARG A 20 -1.50 17.47 -11.62
N ALA A 21 -1.71 17.89 -10.38
CA ALA A 21 -1.91 16.98 -9.28
C ALA A 21 -3.17 16.18 -9.62
N GLU A 22 -2.98 15.04 -10.28
CA GLU A 22 -4.07 14.13 -10.60
C GLU A 22 -4.57 13.57 -9.28
N ARG A 23 -5.68 14.14 -8.81
CA ARG A 23 -6.44 13.59 -7.70
C ARG A 23 -7.20 12.38 -8.23
N SER A 24 -6.73 11.19 -7.92
CA SER A 24 -7.44 9.96 -8.20
C SER A 24 -8.00 9.37 -6.91
N ILE A 25 -9.17 8.74 -7.02
CA ILE A 25 -9.71 7.89 -5.96
C ILE A 25 -9.20 6.49 -6.26
N ILE A 26 -8.44 5.94 -5.33
CA ILE A 26 -7.97 4.56 -5.41
C ILE A 26 -8.48 3.76 -4.22
N GLU A 27 -8.60 2.45 -4.39
CA GLU A 27 -8.84 1.55 -3.28
C GLU A 27 -7.50 1.19 -2.63
N VAL A 28 -7.34 1.53 -1.35
CA VAL A 28 -6.13 1.24 -0.57
C VAL A 28 -6.43 0.12 0.41
N TYR A 29 -5.57 -0.89 0.42
CA TYR A 29 -5.65 -2.03 1.32
C TYR A 29 -4.66 -1.83 2.46
N GLN A 30 -5.12 -2.03 3.70
CA GLN A 30 -4.29 -1.82 4.89
C GLN A 30 -4.36 -3.02 5.85
N PRO A 31 -3.20 -3.43 6.42
CA PRO A 31 -3.17 -4.50 7.41
C PRO A 31 -3.67 -3.96 8.74
N THR A 32 -4.84 -4.43 9.16
CA THR A 32 -5.60 -3.88 10.29
C THR A 32 -5.63 -4.89 11.44
N SER A 33 -5.20 -4.46 12.62
CA SER A 33 -5.34 -5.23 13.85
C SER A 33 -6.81 -5.30 14.26
N LEU A 34 -7.22 -6.49 14.70
CA LEU A 34 -8.53 -6.74 15.30
C LEU A 34 -8.43 -6.77 16.84
N LEU A 35 -7.30 -6.34 17.41
CA LEU A 35 -7.11 -6.25 18.85
C LEU A 35 -8.27 -5.47 19.49
N GLY A 36 -8.93 -6.10 20.47
CA GLY A 36 -10.09 -5.55 21.17
C GLY A 36 -11.45 -5.95 20.60
N THR A 37 -11.54 -6.52 19.39
CA THR A 37 -12.83 -6.84 18.74
C THR A 37 -13.41 -8.22 19.12
N GLU A 38 -12.72 -9.03 19.93
CA GLU A 38 -12.99 -10.47 20.14
C GLU A 38 -13.15 -11.29 18.84
N SER A 39 -12.89 -10.69 17.69
CA SER A 39 -13.16 -11.23 16.37
C SER A 39 -11.88 -11.80 15.78
N GLU A 40 -12.04 -12.95 15.13
CA GLU A 40 -10.95 -13.63 14.44
C GLU A 40 -10.84 -13.12 13.01
N GLY A 41 -9.63 -12.84 12.55
CA GLY A 41 -9.37 -12.51 11.17
C GLY A 41 -9.21 -13.75 10.29
N ASN A 42 -9.34 -13.57 8.97
CA ASN A 42 -9.06 -14.66 8.03
C ASN A 42 -7.56 -15.01 8.05
N PRO A 43 -7.18 -16.28 8.21
CA PRO A 43 -5.78 -16.69 8.23
C PRO A 43 -5.12 -16.44 6.85
N LEU A 44 -3.86 -16.00 6.85
CA LEU A 44 -3.07 -15.87 5.62
C LEU A 44 -2.58 -17.23 5.13
N GLY A 45 -3.44 -17.98 4.43
CA GLY A 45 -3.08 -19.19 3.67
C GLY A 45 -2.65 -20.41 4.49
N THR A 46 -2.12 -20.24 5.71
CA THR A 46 -1.59 -21.31 6.58
C THR A 46 -2.63 -21.89 7.53
N GLY A 47 -3.83 -21.29 7.61
CA GLY A 47 -4.90 -21.72 8.54
C GLY A 47 -4.66 -21.31 9.99
N GLU A 48 -3.54 -20.65 10.31
CA GLU A 48 -3.25 -20.16 11.65
C GLU A 48 -4.08 -18.92 11.98
N TRP A 49 -4.74 -18.96 13.15
CA TRP A 49 -5.51 -17.84 13.68
C TRP A 49 -4.68 -16.56 13.75
N MET A 50 -5.31 -15.43 13.39
CA MET A 50 -4.70 -14.11 13.46
C MET A 50 -5.71 -13.10 13.98
N ALA A 51 -5.33 -12.29 14.97
CA ALA A 51 -6.11 -11.13 15.40
C ALA A 51 -5.96 -9.94 14.44
N ALA A 52 -6.13 -10.18 13.14
CA ALA A 52 -5.84 -9.19 12.10
C ALA A 52 -6.56 -9.50 10.78
N THR A 53 -6.92 -8.45 10.04
CA THR A 53 -7.52 -8.57 8.70
C THR A 53 -6.98 -7.51 7.75
N ILE A 54 -7.24 -7.65 6.46
CA ILE A 54 -6.98 -6.60 5.48
C ILE A 54 -8.28 -5.85 5.23
N VAL A 55 -8.28 -4.56 5.51
CA VAL A 55 -9.41 -3.67 5.22
C VAL A 55 -9.08 -2.86 3.98
N SER A 56 -10.04 -2.73 3.06
CA SER A 56 -9.95 -1.80 1.95
C SER A 56 -10.75 -0.54 2.24
N ARG A 57 -10.23 0.61 1.80
CA ARG A 57 -10.96 1.88 1.85
C ARG A 57 -10.63 2.75 0.64
N PRO A 58 -11.60 3.52 0.12
CA PRO A 58 -11.33 4.51 -0.91
C PRO A 58 -10.50 5.66 -0.31
N VAL A 59 -9.43 6.05 -0.99
CA VAL A 59 -8.56 7.17 -0.61
C VAL A 59 -8.36 8.08 -1.81
N ILE A 60 -8.46 9.39 -1.58
CA ILE A 60 -8.05 10.40 -2.57
C ILE A 60 -6.54 10.57 -2.43
N ILE A 61 -5.80 10.21 -3.46
CA ILE A 61 -4.36 10.47 -3.56
C ILE A 61 -4.13 11.66 -4.48
N GLY A 62 -3.20 12.54 -4.12
CA GLY A 62 -2.89 13.75 -4.90
C GLY A 62 -1.43 13.87 -5.34
N GLY A 63 -0.62 12.83 -5.12
CA GLY A 63 0.79 12.82 -5.46
C GLY A 63 1.14 11.71 -6.48
N ALA A 64 2.45 11.55 -6.72
CA ALA A 64 2.97 10.63 -7.72
C ALA A 64 2.79 9.15 -7.35
N PHE A 65 2.77 8.31 -8.38
CA PHE A 65 2.88 6.87 -8.29
C PHE A 65 4.36 6.45 -8.40
N PRO A 66 4.85 5.50 -7.57
CA PRO A 66 4.10 4.68 -6.58
C PRO A 66 4.09 5.26 -5.16
N GLU A 67 4.69 6.42 -4.92
CA GLU A 67 4.92 6.96 -3.57
C GLU A 67 3.61 7.20 -2.81
N SER A 68 2.62 7.81 -3.46
CA SER A 68 1.38 8.22 -2.79
C SER A 68 0.49 7.05 -2.41
N PRO A 69 0.25 6.04 -3.28
CA PRO A 69 -0.44 4.83 -2.87
C PRO A 69 0.29 4.07 -1.75
N VAL A 70 1.62 3.95 -1.81
CA VAL A 70 2.40 3.28 -0.75
C VAL A 70 2.26 4.04 0.57
N HIS A 71 2.38 5.36 0.54
CA HIS A 71 2.17 6.18 1.72
C HIS A 71 0.77 5.96 2.32
N ALA A 72 -0.27 5.91 1.48
CA ALA A 72 -1.64 5.67 1.92
C ALA A 72 -1.80 4.31 2.64
N VAL A 73 -1.10 3.26 2.21
CA VAL A 73 -1.09 1.95 2.90
C VAL A 73 -0.54 2.08 4.33
N THR A 74 0.48 2.92 4.53
CA THR A 74 1.14 3.12 5.83
C THR A 74 0.45 4.08 6.78
N LEU A 75 -0.60 4.78 6.34
CA LEU A 75 -1.22 5.80 7.17
C LEU A 75 -1.80 5.21 8.47
N PRO A 76 -1.48 5.83 9.63
CA PRO A 76 -2.19 5.62 10.89
C PRO A 76 -3.69 5.64 10.69
N HIS A 77 -4.39 4.70 11.30
CA HIS A 77 -5.85 4.71 11.33
C HIS A 77 -6.39 3.92 12.51
N LYS A 78 -7.64 4.19 12.88
CA LYS A 78 -8.41 3.36 13.80
C LYS A 78 -9.65 2.80 13.13
N ILE A 79 -10.16 1.69 13.65
CA ILE A 79 -11.45 1.14 13.25
C ILE A 79 -12.53 2.20 13.52
N ALA A 80 -13.28 2.57 12.48
CA ALA A 80 -14.33 3.56 12.58
C ALA A 80 -15.46 3.05 13.48
N GLY A 81 -15.90 3.88 14.43
CA GLY A 81 -16.94 3.51 15.40
C GLY A 81 -16.47 2.55 16.49
N ALA A 82 -15.16 2.34 16.66
CA ALA A 82 -14.64 1.59 17.79
C ALA A 82 -15.07 2.24 19.12
N PRO A 83 -15.55 1.46 20.11
CA PRO A 83 -15.98 2.00 21.39
C PRO A 83 -14.80 2.47 22.24
N ASP A 84 -15.10 3.21 23.31
CA ASP A 84 -14.09 3.70 24.24
C ASP A 84 -13.24 2.55 24.82
N GLY A 85 -11.93 2.74 24.88
CA GLY A 85 -10.98 1.73 25.36
C GLY A 85 -10.37 0.84 24.27
N PHE A 86 -10.80 0.98 23.02
CA PHE A 86 -10.12 0.35 21.88
C PHE A 86 -8.76 1.00 21.57
N PRO A 87 -7.83 0.26 20.95
CA PRO A 87 -6.57 0.83 20.49
C PRO A 87 -6.78 2.03 19.54
N GLU A 88 -6.07 3.12 19.79
CA GLU A 88 -6.11 4.34 18.95
C GLU A 88 -5.40 4.16 17.60
N GLU A 89 -4.64 3.07 17.43
CA GLU A 89 -4.02 2.67 16.18
C GLU A 89 -4.44 1.24 15.85
N SER A 90 -4.75 1.01 14.58
CA SER A 90 -5.17 -0.29 14.04
C SER A 90 -4.28 -0.72 12.86
N ASN A 91 -3.49 0.15 12.25
CA ASN A 91 -2.54 -0.23 11.21
C ASN A 91 -1.37 -1.03 11.79
N LEU A 92 -1.27 -2.30 11.44
CA LEU A 92 -0.24 -3.19 11.94
C LEU A 92 1.18 -2.74 11.59
N ILE A 93 1.38 -2.07 10.44
CA ILE A 93 2.69 -1.51 10.06
C ILE A 93 3.11 -0.47 11.11
N VAL A 94 2.19 0.41 11.49
CA VAL A 94 2.42 1.47 12.47
C VAL A 94 2.60 0.89 13.87
N ILE A 95 1.73 -0.04 14.28
CA ILE A 95 1.76 -0.68 15.61
C ILE A 95 3.12 -1.32 15.89
N VAL A 96 3.67 -2.06 14.92
CA VAL A 96 4.96 -2.72 15.10
C VAL A 96 6.15 -1.80 14.88
N GLY A 97 5.94 -0.57 14.41
CA GLY A 97 7.00 0.39 14.09
C GLY A 97 7.76 0.06 12.79
N GLY A 98 7.07 -0.52 11.80
CA GLY A 98 7.59 -0.67 10.45
C GLY A 98 7.49 0.63 9.64
N ASP A 99 8.39 0.81 8.68
CA ASP A 99 8.39 1.92 7.73
C ASP A 99 8.33 1.35 6.31
N VAL A 100 7.40 1.83 5.48
CA VAL A 100 7.28 1.40 4.08
C VAL A 100 7.18 2.62 3.20
N ARG A 101 8.12 2.73 2.26
CA ARG A 101 8.21 3.86 1.35
C ARG A 101 8.52 3.40 -0.06
N ALA A 102 8.14 4.22 -1.03
CA ALA A 102 8.43 3.98 -2.43
C ALA A 102 9.40 5.04 -2.96
N GLU A 103 10.17 4.65 -3.96
CA GLU A 103 11.08 5.51 -4.69
C GLU A 103 10.84 5.25 -6.18
N TRP A 104 10.47 6.30 -6.92
CA TRP A 104 10.37 6.22 -8.37
C TRP A 104 11.74 5.99 -9.01
N GLY A 105 11.81 5.05 -9.95
CA GLY A 105 13.01 4.82 -10.76
C GLY A 105 12.70 4.79 -12.26
N GLN A 106 13.67 5.11 -13.11
CA GLN A 106 13.42 5.22 -14.56
C GLN A 106 12.97 3.89 -15.19
N THR A 107 13.59 2.77 -14.79
CA THR A 107 13.34 1.43 -15.37
C THR A 107 12.46 0.55 -14.50
N GLU A 108 12.55 0.73 -13.19
CA GLU A 108 11.81 -0.01 -12.17
C GLU A 108 11.56 0.92 -10.99
N ASP A 109 10.40 0.78 -10.33
CA ASP A 109 10.19 1.41 -9.04
C ASP A 109 10.70 0.50 -7.92
N GLN A 110 11.01 1.12 -6.79
CA GLN A 110 11.46 0.40 -5.60
C GLN A 110 10.56 0.71 -4.41
N ILE A 111 10.13 -0.32 -3.71
CA ILE A 111 9.56 -0.24 -2.36
C ILE A 111 10.63 -0.67 -1.37
N ILE A 112 10.86 0.14 -0.35
CA ILE A 112 11.68 -0.22 0.80
C ILE A 112 10.71 -0.48 1.96
N ALA A 113 10.61 -1.74 2.36
CA ALA A 113 9.82 -2.20 3.50
C ALA A 113 10.75 -2.51 4.68
N ASP A 114 10.96 -1.52 5.52
CA ASP A 114 11.87 -1.56 6.66
C ASP A 114 11.15 -1.95 7.96
N PHE A 115 11.37 -3.19 8.37
CA PHE A 115 10.94 -3.73 9.65
C PHE A 115 12.14 -3.99 10.58
N SER A 116 13.33 -3.47 10.29
CA SER A 116 14.56 -3.75 11.06
C SER A 116 14.47 -3.36 12.53
N LYS A 117 13.65 -2.34 12.84
CA LYS A 117 13.37 -1.85 14.20
C LYS A 117 12.03 -2.32 14.75
N ALA A 118 11.30 -3.15 13.99
CA ALA A 118 9.95 -3.53 14.36
C ALA A 118 9.96 -4.38 15.64
N LYS A 119 8.98 -4.10 16.51
CA LYS A 119 8.77 -4.81 17.78
C LYS A 119 7.32 -5.24 17.85
N LEU A 120 7.09 -6.44 18.33
CA LEU A 120 5.74 -6.95 18.53
C LEU A 120 5.28 -6.57 19.95
N PRO A 121 4.22 -5.77 20.11
CA PRO A 121 3.59 -5.56 21.41
C PRO A 121 3.05 -6.86 21.98
N GLU A 122 2.99 -6.94 23.31
CA GLU A 122 2.34 -8.07 23.98
C GLU A 122 0.87 -8.17 23.55
N ASN A 123 0.38 -9.40 23.40
CA ASN A 123 -1.02 -9.71 23.11
C ASN A 123 -1.56 -9.23 21.75
N LEU A 124 -0.72 -8.84 20.78
CA LEU A 124 -1.20 -8.43 19.46
C LEU A 124 -1.82 -9.57 18.63
N GLY A 125 -1.57 -10.84 19.00
CA GLY A 125 -2.20 -12.00 18.35
C GLY A 125 -1.74 -12.24 16.90
N VAL A 126 -0.57 -11.70 16.52
CA VAL A 126 0.09 -11.91 15.23
C VAL A 126 1.60 -11.96 15.41
N THR A 127 2.32 -12.56 14.46
CA THR A 127 3.79 -12.54 14.40
C THR A 127 4.29 -11.44 13.47
N LEU A 128 5.55 -11.02 13.62
CA LEU A 128 6.17 -10.05 12.70
C LEU A 128 6.20 -10.56 11.25
N ILE A 129 6.41 -11.86 11.04
CA ILE A 129 6.37 -12.47 9.70
C ILE A 129 4.97 -12.34 9.10
N GLN A 130 3.92 -12.57 9.89
CA GLN A 130 2.53 -12.37 9.43
C GLN A 130 2.28 -10.90 9.06
N VAL A 131 2.75 -9.94 9.86
CA VAL A 131 2.62 -8.51 9.54
C VAL A 131 3.34 -8.17 8.23
N MET A 132 4.55 -8.68 8.01
CA MET A 132 5.30 -8.47 6.76
C MET A 132 4.57 -9.09 5.56
N LYS A 133 4.01 -10.30 5.70
CA LYS A 133 3.19 -10.95 4.65
C LYS A 133 1.90 -10.18 4.35
N MET A 134 1.20 -9.70 5.37
CA MET A 134 0.01 -8.86 5.19
C MET A 134 0.36 -7.56 4.49
N THR A 135 1.48 -6.93 4.85
CA THR A 135 2.01 -5.74 4.20
C THR A 135 2.24 -5.98 2.71
N ALA A 136 2.91 -7.10 2.37
CA ALA A 136 3.13 -7.48 0.98
C ALA A 136 1.82 -7.64 0.20
N LEU A 137 0.81 -8.30 0.78
CA LEU A 137 -0.50 -8.48 0.16
C LEU A 137 -1.26 -7.15 0.00
N CYS A 138 -1.15 -6.25 0.97
CA CYS A 138 -1.74 -4.91 0.89
C CYS A 138 -1.11 -4.07 -0.22
N LEU A 139 0.22 -4.11 -0.35
CA LEU A 139 0.94 -3.46 -1.43
C LEU A 139 0.56 -4.06 -2.79
N ASP A 140 0.49 -5.39 -2.91
CA ASP A 140 0.10 -6.05 -4.15
C ASP A 140 -1.32 -5.69 -4.59
N LYS A 141 -2.27 -5.68 -3.66
CA LYS A 141 -3.65 -5.28 -3.95
C LYS A 141 -3.80 -3.80 -4.30
N THR A 142 -3.04 -2.92 -3.64
CA THR A 142 -3.11 -1.47 -3.87
C THR A 142 -2.40 -1.04 -5.16
N LEU A 143 -1.27 -1.68 -5.50
CA LEU A 143 -0.42 -1.27 -6.64
C LEU A 143 -0.57 -2.16 -7.86
N GLY A 144 -1.06 -3.40 -7.70
CA GLY A 144 -1.03 -4.46 -8.71
C GLY A 144 -1.78 -4.14 -9.99
N THR A 145 -2.70 -3.19 -9.98
CA THR A 145 -3.53 -2.78 -11.13
C THR A 145 -3.04 -1.51 -11.81
N GLN A 146 -2.06 -0.80 -11.25
CA GLN A 146 -1.76 0.60 -11.64
C GLN A 146 -0.34 0.85 -12.16
N HIS A 147 0.49 -0.19 -12.36
CA HIS A 147 1.89 -0.02 -12.76
C HIS A 147 2.20 -0.45 -14.20
N GLU A 148 3.03 0.35 -14.86
CA GLU A 148 3.53 0.09 -16.22
C GLU A 148 4.86 -0.67 -16.22
N LYS A 149 5.67 -0.48 -15.16
CA LYS A 149 7.00 -1.08 -14.99
C LYS A 149 7.07 -1.92 -13.71
N PRO A 150 8.04 -2.84 -13.59
CA PRO A 150 8.24 -3.65 -12.39
C PRO A 150 8.38 -2.80 -11.14
N ILE A 151 7.82 -3.27 -10.02
CA ILE A 151 8.02 -2.67 -8.69
C ILE A 151 8.69 -3.70 -7.80
N LYS A 152 9.97 -3.49 -7.49
CA LYS A 152 10.73 -4.39 -6.61
C LYS A 152 10.52 -4.02 -5.15
N ILE A 153 10.54 -5.02 -4.28
CA ILE A 153 10.45 -4.84 -2.83
C ILE A 153 11.77 -5.23 -2.19
N LYS A 154 12.39 -4.27 -1.51
CA LYS A 154 13.54 -4.47 -0.64
C LYS A 154 13.05 -4.59 0.80
N TRP A 155 13.19 -5.78 1.37
CA TRP A 155 12.84 -6.05 2.77
C TRP A 155 14.04 -5.85 3.69
N LEU A 156 13.82 -5.17 4.81
CA LEU A 156 14.76 -5.15 5.93
C LEU A 156 14.06 -5.81 7.12
N ALA A 157 14.57 -6.97 7.55
CA ALA A 157 13.97 -7.74 8.63
C ALA A 157 14.50 -7.31 10.00
N PRO A 158 13.70 -7.49 11.08
CA PRO A 158 14.19 -7.42 12.44
C PRO A 158 15.30 -8.45 12.71
N ALA A 159 16.12 -8.18 13.72
CA ALA A 159 17.14 -9.13 14.16
C ALA A 159 16.53 -10.51 14.49
N GLY A 160 17.17 -11.58 14.01
CA GLY A 160 16.73 -12.96 14.25
C GLY A 160 15.69 -13.50 13.26
N ILE A 161 15.16 -12.68 12.34
CA ILE A 161 14.26 -13.14 11.27
C ILE A 161 15.06 -13.36 9.98
N SER A 162 14.97 -14.57 9.43
CA SER A 162 15.51 -14.92 8.12
C SER A 162 14.52 -14.54 7.01
N LEU A 163 14.94 -13.66 6.10
CA LEU A 163 14.12 -13.27 4.94
C LEU A 163 13.87 -14.44 3.96
N ALA A 164 14.82 -15.37 3.85
CA ALA A 164 14.69 -16.53 2.98
C ALA A 164 13.56 -17.45 3.45
N ASP A 165 13.44 -17.64 4.76
CA ASP A 165 12.44 -18.51 5.37
C ASP A 165 11.06 -17.84 5.48
N ALA A 166 11.04 -16.50 5.49
CA ALA A 166 9.80 -15.74 5.56
C ALA A 166 8.93 -15.86 4.30
N GLY A 167 9.50 -16.26 3.15
CA GLY A 167 8.76 -16.45 1.90
C GLY A 167 8.11 -15.17 1.37
N LEU A 168 8.76 -14.03 1.59
CA LEU A 168 8.24 -12.71 1.20
C LEU A 168 8.47 -12.47 -0.31
N PRO A 169 7.50 -11.87 -1.03
CA PRO A 169 7.68 -11.56 -2.43
C PRO A 169 8.73 -10.46 -2.61
N THR A 170 9.55 -10.56 -3.65
CA THR A 170 10.56 -9.56 -3.99
C THR A 170 10.07 -8.53 -5.01
N GLU A 171 8.84 -8.68 -5.50
CA GLU A 171 8.26 -7.86 -6.55
C GLU A 171 6.72 -7.86 -6.41
N ILE A 172 6.10 -6.72 -6.74
CA ILE A 172 4.65 -6.62 -6.91
C ILE A 172 4.27 -7.18 -8.28
N LYS A 173 3.28 -8.07 -8.31
CA LYS A 173 2.85 -8.66 -9.58
C LYS A 173 1.84 -7.74 -10.26
N LYS A 174 1.98 -7.56 -11.57
CA LYS A 174 0.91 -6.96 -12.37
C LYS A 174 -0.28 -7.91 -12.38
N ASN A 175 -1.30 -7.58 -11.60
CA ASN A 175 -2.56 -8.31 -11.61
C ASN A 175 -3.27 -7.96 -12.92
N ARG A 176 -3.11 -8.81 -13.93
CA ARG A 176 -4.03 -8.84 -15.08
C ARG A 176 -5.41 -9.16 -14.49
N GLU A 177 -6.36 -8.26 -14.67
CA GLU A 177 -7.71 -8.28 -14.12
C GLU A 177 -8.22 -9.68 -13.74
N GLN A 178 -8.61 -9.86 -12.48
CA GLN A 178 -9.64 -10.84 -12.12
C GLN A 178 -10.97 -10.33 -12.70
N GLY A 179 -11.14 -10.52 -14.01
CA GLY A 179 -12.35 -10.31 -14.77
C GLY A 179 -12.76 -11.60 -15.47
N ALA A 180 -12.81 -12.72 -14.75
CA ALA A 180 -13.34 -13.99 -15.28
C ALA A 180 -13.77 -14.94 -14.14
N ALA A 181 -14.91 -14.65 -13.50
CA ALA A 181 -15.81 -15.60 -12.83
C ALA A 181 -17.01 -14.78 -12.32
N SER A 182 -18.29 -15.11 -12.51
CA SER A 182 -18.89 -16.39 -12.87
C SER A 182 -20.38 -16.24 -13.24
N ASN A 183 -20.83 -17.08 -14.18
CA ASN A 183 -22.11 -17.79 -14.21
C ASN A 183 -23.44 -17.03 -14.40
N GLY A 184 -24.00 -17.21 -15.60
CA GLY A 184 -25.10 -18.18 -15.73
C GLY A 184 -26.52 -17.63 -15.66
N ASP A 185 -26.95 -16.92 -16.70
CA ASP A 185 -28.38 -16.86 -17.05
C ASP A 185 -28.66 -17.83 -18.19
N LYS A 186 -29.12 -19.02 -17.82
CA LYS A 186 -29.83 -19.92 -18.71
C LYS A 186 -31.32 -19.64 -18.47
N PRO A 187 -32.06 -19.01 -19.39
CA PRO A 187 -33.49 -18.87 -19.20
C PRO A 187 -34.13 -20.25 -19.23
N ALA A 188 -34.88 -20.54 -18.17
CA ALA A 188 -35.80 -21.67 -18.13
C ALA A 188 -37.07 -21.28 -18.88
N ASN A 189 -37.41 -22.12 -19.88
CA ASN A 189 -38.64 -22.24 -20.68
C ASN A 189 -38.98 -21.10 -21.64
#